data_AF-A0A5S4GFT4-F1
#
_entry.id   AF-A0A5S4GFT4-F1
#
_cell.length_a   1.000
_cell.length_b   1.000
_cell.length_c   1.000
_cell.angle_alpha   90.00
_cell.angle_beta   90.00
_cell.angle_gamma   90.00
#
_symmetry.space_group_name_H-M   'P 1'
#
loop_
_entity.id
_entity.type
_entity.pdbx_description
1 polymer ?
#
loop_
_entity_poly.entity_id
_entity_poly.type
_entity_poly.pdbx_seq_one_letter_code
_entity_poly.pdbx_strand_id
1 'polypeptide(L)' 'DLDKEIARLRDAGLAFRGDVVSGPGGRQILLTDPAGNLIELFQPAKTARG' A
#
# COMPACT_ATOMS: atom_id res chain seq x y z
N ASP A 1 4.89 6.81 -4.61
CA ASP A 1 3.67 6.51 -5.38
C ASP A 1 3.27 5.10 -4.99
N LEU A 2 2.07 4.92 -4.43
CA LEU A 2 1.65 3.63 -3.90
C LEU A 2 1.61 2.56 -4.99
N ASP A 3 1.19 2.90 -6.21
CA ASP A 3 1.05 1.92 -7.29
C ASP A 3 2.40 1.37 -7.74
N LYS A 4 3.44 2.23 -7.79
CA LYS A 4 4.81 1.82 -8.09
C LYS A 4 5.38 0.88 -7.03
N GLU A 5 5.10 1.16 -5.76
CA GLU A 5 5.60 0.35 -4.66
C GLU A 5 4.87 -1.00 -4.58
N ILE A 6 3.55 -1.02 -4.81
CA ILE A 6 2.78 -2.26 -4.96
C ILE A 6 3.36 -3.12 -6.08
N ALA A 7 3.64 -2.55 -7.25
CA ALA A 7 4.22 -3.29 -8.37
C ALA A 7 5.58 -3.91 -8.00
N ARG A 8 6.50 -3.11 -7.44
CA ARG A 8 7.82 -3.56 -6.99
C ARG A 8 7.74 -4.73 -6.01
N LEU A 9 6.82 -4.67 -5.06
CA LEU A 9 6.68 -5.68 -4.02
C LEU A 9 5.96 -6.95 -4.52
N ARG A 10 5.06 -6.82 -5.49
CA ARG A 10 4.48 -7.98 -6.20
C ARG A 10 5.54 -8.71 -7.03
N ASP A 11 6.39 -7.98 -7.74
CA ASP A 11 7.50 -8.56 -8.51
C ASP A 11 8.52 -9.26 -7.59
N ALA A 12 8.65 -8.80 -6.35
CA ALA A 12 9.46 -9.44 -5.31
C ALA A 12 8.78 -10.68 -4.65
N GLY A 13 7.57 -11.04 -5.06
CA GLY A 13 6.85 -12.23 -4.57
C GLY A 13 6.14 -12.05 -3.23
N LEU A 14 5.96 -10.81 -2.74
CA LEU A 14 5.23 -10.58 -1.51
C LEU A 14 3.72 -10.70 -1.71
N ALA A 15 3.04 -11.30 -0.74
CA ALA A 15 1.62 -11.52 -0.79
C ALA A 15 0.85 -10.32 -0.23
N PHE A 16 -0.10 -9.81 -1.01
CA PHE A 16 -1.01 -8.74 -0.60
C PHE A 16 -2.31 -9.29 -0.06
N ARG A 17 -2.90 -8.59 0.91
CA ARG A 17 -4.19 -8.92 1.52
C ARG A 17 -5.24 -7.88 1.10
N GLY A 18 -6.21 -8.35 0.32
CA GLY A 18 -7.30 -7.51 -0.18
C GLY A 18 -6.85 -6.54 -1.28
N ASP A 19 -7.69 -5.53 -1.51
CA ASP A 19 -7.50 -4.51 -2.53
C ASP A 19 -7.03 -3.17 -1.93
N VAL A 20 -6.64 -2.25 -2.80
CA VAL A 20 -6.31 -0.88 -2.37
C VAL A 20 -7.58 -0.19 -1.87
N VAL A 21 -7.54 0.29 -0.62
CA VAL A 21 -8.60 1.11 -0.04
C VAL A 21 -8.25 2.59 -0.25
N SER A 22 -9.22 3.39 -0.68
CA SER A 22 -9.06 4.83 -0.90
C SER A 22 -10.07 5.61 -0.06
N GLY A 23 -9.65 6.73 0.53
CA GLY A 23 -10.50 7.61 1.30
C GLY A 23 -9.93 9.02 1.44
N PRO A 24 -10.58 9.92 2.20
CA PRO A 24 -10.16 11.32 2.34
C PRO A 24 -8.73 11.50 2.85
N GLY A 25 -8.24 10.56 3.67
CA GLY A 25 -6.87 10.58 4.21
C GLY A 25 -5.80 10.08 3.23
N GLY A 26 -6.18 9.43 2.13
CA GLY A 26 -5.23 8.81 1.21
C GLY A 26 -5.64 7.40 0.79
N ARG A 27 -4.62 6.61 0.45
CA ARG A 27 -4.77 5.25 -0.08
C ARG A 27 -3.92 4.29 0.76
N GLN A 28 -4.39 3.07 0.93
CA GLN A 28 -3.65 2.04 1.67
C GLN A 28 -3.90 0.63 1.11
N ILE A 29 -2.97 -0.28 1.41
CA ILE A 29 -3.13 -1.74 1.21
C ILE A 29 -2.26 -2.49 2.23
N LEU A 30 -2.65 -3.72 2.57
CA LEU A 30 -1.87 -4.61 3.44
C LEU A 30 -1.08 -5.63 2.63
N LEU A 31 0.10 -6.00 3.12
CA LEU A 31 0.85 -7.18 2.69
C LEU A 31 1.34 -7.98 3.90
N THR A 32 1.82 -9.20 3.63
CA THR A 32 2.54 -10.02 4.62
C THR A 32 4.01 -10.13 4.28
N ASP A 33 4.88 -9.97 5.27
CA ASP A 33 6.29 -10.34 5.13
C ASP A 33 6.46 -11.88 5.18
N PRO A 34 7.68 -12.41 4.93
CA PRO A 34 7.94 -13.86 5.00
C PRO A 34 7.74 -14.48 6.39
N ALA A 35 7.76 -13.69 7.46
CA ALA A 35 7.47 -14.15 8.81
C ALA A 35 5.95 -14.15 9.12
N GLY A 36 5.12 -13.66 8.19
CA GLY A 36 3.67 -13.58 8.33
C GLY A 36 3.17 -12.31 9.00
N ASN A 37 4.03 -11.32 9.29
CA ASN A 37 3.60 -10.05 9.87
C ASN A 37 2.86 -9.22 8.84
N LEU A 38 1.79 -8.54 9.27
CA LEU A 38 1.09 -7.57 8.44
C LEU A 38 1.85 -6.25 8.39
N ILE A 39 2.05 -5.75 7.17
CA ILE A 39 2.63 -4.44 6.89
C ILE A 39 1.61 -3.62 6.10
N GLU A 40 1.37 -2.38 6.54
CA GLU A 40 0.58 -1.41 5.82
C GLU A 40 1.47 -0.57 4.90
N LEU A 41 1.09 -0.49 3.61
CA LEU A 41 1.58 0.56 2.72
C LEU A 41 0.53 1.65 2.64
N PHE A 42 0.92 2.85 3.04
CA PHE A 42 0.05 4.02 3.06
C PHE A 42 0.62 5.14 2.17
N GLN A 43 -0.26 5.77 1.39
CA GLN A 43 0.03 7.01 0.69
C GLN A 43 -0.99 8.07 1.12
N PRO A 44 -0.55 9.16 1.77
CA PRO A 44 -1.47 10.24 2.16
C PRO A 44 -2.09 10.91 0.93
N ALA A 45 -3.30 11.44 1.10
CA ALA A 45 -3.93 12.29 0.11
C ALA A 45 -3.02 13.49 -0.19
N LYS A 46 -2.94 13.90 -1.46
CA LYS A 46 -2.26 15.14 -1.81
C LYS A 46 -3.07 16.29 -1.21
N THR A 47 -2.56 16.91 -0.16
CA THR A 47 -3.13 18.16 0.34
C THR A 47 -2.93 19.22 -0.75
N ALA A 48 -4.01 19.75 -1.30
CA ALA A 48 -3.94 21.06 -1.92
C ALA A 48 -3.62 22.04 -0.78
N ARG A 49 -2.40 22.55 -0.73
CA ARG A 49 -2.16 23.79 0.01
C ARG A 49 -2.91 24.87 -0.76
N GLY A 50 -4.04 25.31 -0.21
CA GLY A 50 -4.68 26.55 -0.62
C GLY A 50 -3.78 27.74 -0.33
#